data_AF-A0A8S9MW15-F1
#
_entry.id   AF-A0A8S9MW15-F1
#
_cell.length_a   1.000
_cell.length_b   1.000
_cell.length_c   1.000
_cell.angle_alpha   90.00
_cell.angle_beta   90.00
_cell.angle_gamma   90.00
#
_symmetry.space_group_name_H-M   'P 1'
#
loop_
_entity.id
_entity.type
_entity.pdbx_description
1 polymer ?
#
loop_
_entity_poly.entity_id
_entity_poly.type
_entity_poly.pdbx_seq_one_letter_code
_entity_poly.pdbx_strand_id
1 'polypeptide(L)'
;LIGQVELSAVELESLRSELSELEERESYLKAQLEHVDEVLRSARLSGYLFIRSRWEALPGEPPPLDDAEVDDWLPRFVVLQGPCLFFYLLSTDLSPQDSTLLADIVEVGSLPSYTREFDETHHCFYILTRQGLRFECSSTSKTQVDSWLSVLRHDCRFVPEERLPDGSSETAGVD
;
A
#
# COMPACT_ATOMS: atom_id res chain seq x y z
N LEU A 1 7.28 -11.54 -57.57
CA LEU A 1 5.84 -11.75 -57.32
C LEU A 1 5.61 -11.52 -55.83
N ILE A 2 5.36 -10.27 -55.44
CA ILE A 2 4.78 -10.00 -54.13
C ILE A 2 3.28 -10.25 -54.36
N GLY A 3 2.77 -11.36 -53.84
CA GLY A 3 1.38 -11.76 -54.02
C GLY A 3 0.47 -10.67 -53.48
N GLN A 4 -0.41 -10.15 -54.32
CA GLN A 4 -1.42 -9.18 -53.93
C GLN A 4 -2.50 -9.96 -53.15
N VAL A 5 -2.60 -9.72 -51.85
CA VAL A 5 -3.61 -10.36 -51.00
C VAL A 5 -4.92 -9.59 -51.21
N GLU A 6 -5.86 -10.17 -51.96
CA GLU A 6 -7.22 -9.65 -52.07
C GLU A 6 -8.02 -10.14 -50.86
N LEU A 7 -8.16 -9.28 -49.86
CA LEU A 7 -9.04 -9.53 -48.71
C LEU A 7 -10.48 -9.25 -49.09
N SER A 8 -11.40 -10.11 -48.66
CA SER A 8 -12.83 -9.84 -48.73
C SER A 8 -13.22 -8.67 -47.80
N ALA A 9 -14.35 -8.03 -48.08
CA ALA A 9 -14.86 -6.93 -47.25
C ALA A 9 -15.07 -7.36 -45.78
N VAL A 10 -15.42 -8.63 -45.56
CA VAL A 10 -15.61 -9.19 -44.21
C VAL A 10 -14.27 -9.33 -43.47
N GLU A 11 -13.23 -9.81 -44.15
CA GLU A 11 -11.89 -9.93 -43.56
C GLU A 11 -11.29 -8.55 -43.25
N LEU A 12 -11.49 -7.57 -44.12
CA LEU A 12 -11.08 -6.19 -43.87
C LEU A 12 -11.77 -5.58 -42.64
N GLU A 13 -13.08 -5.79 -42.49
CA GLU A 13 -13.82 -5.28 -41.34
C GLU A 13 -13.39 -5.99 -40.04
N SER A 14 -13.18 -7.31 -40.09
CA SER A 14 -12.66 -8.09 -38.97
C SER A 14 -11.29 -7.57 -38.51
N LEU A 15 -10.36 -7.33 -39.45
CA LEU A 15 -9.03 -6.81 -39.14
C LEU A 15 -9.09 -5.38 -38.58
N ARG A 16 -10.04 -4.55 -39.02
CA ARG A 16 -10.24 -3.20 -38.47
C ARG A 16 -10.74 -3.25 -37.03
N SER A 17 -11.68 -4.15 -36.72
CA SER A 17 -12.16 -4.36 -35.35
C SER A 17 -11.01 -4.83 -34.45
N GLU A 18 -10.25 -5.84 -34.90
CA GLU A 18 -9.09 -6.37 -34.17
C GLU A 18 -8.04 -5.26 -33.92
N LEU A 19 -7.74 -4.45 -34.94
CA LEU A 19 -6.81 -3.33 -34.80
C LEU A 19 -7.31 -2.29 -33.79
N SER A 20 -8.59 -1.96 -33.80
CA SER A 20 -9.20 -1.05 -32.82
C SER A 20 -9.11 -1.59 -31.38
N GLU A 21 -9.37 -2.88 -31.18
CA GLU A 21 -9.25 -3.53 -29.87
C GLU A 21 -7.79 -3.53 -29.37
N LEU A 22 -6.84 -3.75 -30.28
CA LEU A 22 -5.41 -3.70 -29.97
C LEU A 22 -4.95 -2.28 -29.61
N GLU A 23 -5.39 -1.25 -30.33
CA GLU A 23 -5.08 0.16 -30.03
C GLU A 23 -5.63 0.60 -28.66
N GLU A 24 -6.85 0.16 -28.31
CA GLU A 24 -7.43 0.41 -26.99
C GLU A 24 -6.61 -0.27 -25.89
N ARG A 25 -6.25 -1.54 -26.11
CA ARG A 25 -5.43 -2.32 -25.17
C ARG A 25 -4.03 -1.70 -24.99
N GLU A 26 -3.40 -1.25 -26.07
CA GLU A 26 -2.12 -0.55 -26.03
C GLU A 26 -2.22 0.73 -25.19
N SER A 27 -3.25 1.54 -25.47
CA SER A 27 -3.50 2.79 -24.74
C SER A 27 -3.69 2.55 -23.25
N TYR A 28 -4.44 1.50 -22.88
CA TYR A 28 -4.64 1.10 -21.49
C TYR A 28 -3.33 0.67 -20.81
N LEU A 29 -2.53 -0.18 -21.45
CA LEU A 29 -1.24 -0.64 -20.91
C LEU A 29 -0.25 0.52 -20.76
N LYS A 30 -0.25 1.46 -21.70
CA LYS A 30 0.57 2.67 -21.62
C LYS A 30 0.19 3.53 -20.42
N ALA A 31 -1.10 3.73 -20.19
CA ALA A 31 -1.58 4.45 -19.01
C ALA A 31 -1.16 3.76 -17.70
N GLN A 32 -1.21 2.42 -17.63
CA GLN A 32 -0.70 1.68 -16.48
C GLN A 32 0.80 1.91 -16.26
N LEU A 33 1.61 1.87 -17.31
CA LEU A 33 3.05 2.06 -17.20
C LEU A 33 3.41 3.49 -16.75
N GLU A 34 2.76 4.50 -17.33
CA GLU A 34 2.94 5.91 -16.95
C GLU A 34 2.53 6.14 -15.49
N HIS A 35 1.44 5.53 -15.04
CA HIS A 35 1.01 5.59 -13.65
C HIS A 35 2.06 4.99 -12.70
N VAL A 36 2.53 3.78 -12.99
CA VAL A 36 3.57 3.11 -12.18
C VAL A 36 4.83 3.95 -12.08
N ASP A 37 5.29 4.49 -13.20
CA ASP A 37 6.49 5.32 -13.27
C ASP A 37 6.36 6.57 -12.39
N GLU A 38 5.22 7.25 -12.43
CA GLU A 38 4.95 8.41 -11.58
C GLU A 38 4.87 8.05 -10.08
N VAL A 39 4.18 6.96 -9.76
CA VAL A 39 4.09 6.44 -8.39
C VAL A 39 5.49 6.13 -7.84
N LEU A 40 6.32 5.42 -8.62
CA LEU A 40 7.68 5.07 -8.21
C LEU A 40 8.60 6.28 -8.06
N ARG A 41 8.45 7.31 -8.91
CA ARG A 41 9.24 8.55 -8.80
C ARG A 41 8.93 9.37 -7.56
N SER A 42 7.66 9.35 -7.13
CA SER A 42 7.19 10.15 -6.00
C SER A 42 7.17 9.36 -4.68
N ALA A 43 7.28 8.04 -4.73
CA ALA A 43 7.34 7.18 -3.56
C ALA A 43 8.63 7.38 -2.76
N ARG A 44 8.49 7.47 -1.45
CA ARG A 44 9.63 7.44 -0.51
C ARG A 44 10.09 6.01 -0.26
N LEU A 45 9.15 5.08 -0.25
CA LEU A 45 9.40 3.66 -0.17
C LEU A 45 8.24 2.92 -0.87
N SER A 46 8.57 1.91 -1.66
CA SER A 46 7.56 1.09 -2.31
C SER A 46 8.05 -0.35 -2.45
N GLY A 47 7.13 -1.31 -2.42
CA GLY A 47 7.46 -2.71 -2.67
C GLY A 47 6.33 -3.65 -2.32
N TYR A 48 6.47 -4.89 -2.78
CA TYR A 48 5.55 -5.95 -2.40
C TYR A 48 5.80 -6.38 -0.95
N LEU A 49 4.71 -6.51 -0.21
CA LEU A 49 4.64 -7.11 1.11
C LEU A 49 3.47 -8.10 1.11
N PHE A 50 3.59 -9.18 1.87
CA PHE A 50 2.42 -9.95 2.24
C PHE A 50 1.72 -9.23 3.39
N ILE A 51 0.40 -9.04 3.28
CA ILE A 51 -0.39 -8.33 4.27
C ILE A 51 -1.59 -9.18 4.67
N ARG A 52 -1.91 -9.13 5.96
CA ARG A 52 -3.20 -9.54 6.49
C ARG A 52 -3.68 -8.52 7.51
N SER A 53 -4.99 -8.43 7.66
CA SER A 53 -5.62 -7.47 8.57
C SER A 53 -6.18 -8.18 9.79
N ARG A 54 -5.99 -7.60 10.96
CA ARG A 54 -6.54 -8.06 12.24
C ARG A 54 -7.18 -6.86 12.93
N TRP A 55 -8.32 -7.05 13.56
CA TRP A 55 -8.92 -6.03 14.42
C TRP A 55 -8.47 -6.25 15.86
N GLU A 56 -8.18 -5.18 16.59
CA GLU A 56 -8.03 -5.28 18.04
C GLU A 56 -9.35 -5.67 18.69
N ALA A 57 -9.28 -6.50 19.72
CA ALA A 57 -10.44 -6.87 20.52
C ALA A 57 -11.05 -5.60 21.14
N LEU A 58 -12.37 -5.45 21.06
CA LEU A 58 -13.02 -4.37 21.80
C LEU A 58 -12.88 -4.61 23.31
N PRO A 59 -12.86 -3.55 24.14
CA PRO A 59 -12.77 -3.70 25.58
C PRO A 59 -13.89 -4.62 26.13
N GLY A 60 -13.50 -5.74 26.74
CA GLY A 60 -14.42 -6.72 27.33
C GLY A 60 -14.84 -7.86 26.40
N GLU A 61 -14.42 -7.85 25.14
CA GLU A 61 -14.58 -9.00 24.26
C GLU A 61 -13.46 -10.02 24.49
N PRO A 62 -13.74 -11.34 24.37
CA PRO A 62 -12.68 -12.33 24.27
C PRO A 62 -11.78 -11.98 23.06
N PRO A 63 -10.49 -12.34 23.09
CA PRO A 63 -9.62 -12.19 21.92
C PRO A 63 -10.32 -12.79 20.70
N PRO A 64 -10.25 -12.14 19.51
CA PRO A 64 -10.73 -12.73 18.28
C PRO A 64 -10.24 -14.17 18.20
N LEU A 65 -11.12 -15.09 17.80
CA LEU A 65 -10.72 -16.46 17.53
C LEU A 65 -9.50 -16.39 16.59
N ASP A 66 -8.40 -16.96 17.07
CA ASP A 66 -7.16 -16.95 16.33
C ASP A 66 -7.31 -17.93 15.17
N ASP A 67 -7.80 -17.44 14.04
CA ASP A 67 -7.80 -18.16 12.75
C ASP A 67 -6.36 -18.28 12.20
N ALA A 68 -5.34 -18.39 13.06
CA ALA A 68 -3.93 -18.55 12.71
C ALA A 68 -3.66 -19.80 11.85
N GLU A 69 -4.60 -20.75 11.82
CA GLU A 69 -4.55 -21.91 10.93
C GLU A 69 -4.92 -21.56 9.47
N VAL A 70 -5.56 -20.41 9.24
CA VAL A 70 -5.88 -19.91 7.88
C VAL A 70 -4.74 -19.03 7.38
N ASP A 71 -4.09 -19.48 6.32
CA ASP A 71 -3.10 -18.67 5.60
C ASP A 71 -3.80 -17.62 4.74
N ASP A 72 -4.11 -16.48 5.35
CA ASP A 72 -4.79 -15.34 4.74
C ASP A 72 -3.83 -14.21 4.31
N TRP A 73 -2.54 -14.50 4.23
CA TRP A 73 -1.53 -13.55 3.77
C TRP A 73 -1.67 -13.29 2.27
N LEU A 74 -1.99 -12.04 1.90
CA LEU A 74 -2.15 -11.63 0.50
C LEU A 74 -1.00 -10.71 0.08
N PRO A 75 -0.38 -10.95 -1.10
CA PRO A 75 0.60 -10.02 -1.64
C PRO A 75 -0.08 -8.71 -2.02
N ARG A 76 0.51 -7.59 -1.59
CA ARG A 76 0.07 -6.24 -1.91
C ARG A 76 1.28 -5.41 -2.32
N PHE A 77 1.13 -4.58 -3.34
CA PHE A 77 2.12 -3.56 -3.64
C PHE A 77 1.84 -2.33 -2.77
N VAL A 78 2.74 -2.07 -1.83
CA VAL A 78 2.60 -1.00 -0.85
C VAL A 78 3.45 0.17 -1.27
N VAL A 79 2.88 1.37 -1.21
CA VAL A 79 3.57 2.61 -1.55
C VAL A 79 3.41 3.60 -0.41
N LEU A 80 4.53 4.10 0.09
CA LEU A 80 4.58 5.26 0.96
C LEU A 80 4.88 6.50 0.13
N GLN A 81 3.88 7.36 0.00
CA GLN A 81 3.95 8.58 -0.81
C GLN A 81 3.32 9.73 -0.02
N GLY A 82 4.09 10.82 0.16
CA GLY A 82 3.68 11.92 1.01
C GLY A 82 3.31 11.44 2.43
N PRO A 83 2.14 11.84 2.98
CA PRO A 83 1.66 11.44 4.30
C PRO A 83 0.76 10.18 4.26
N CYS A 84 0.78 9.40 3.18
CA CYS A 84 -0.13 8.26 2.98
C CYS A 84 0.62 6.97 2.68
N LEU A 85 0.10 5.87 3.20
CA LEU A 85 0.32 4.53 2.67
C LEU A 85 -0.81 4.17 1.71
N PHE A 86 -0.45 3.65 0.55
CA PHE A 86 -1.38 3.15 -0.45
C PHE A 86 -1.16 1.65 -0.67
N PHE A 87 -2.25 0.90 -0.73
CA PHE A 87 -2.23 -0.56 -0.89
C PHE A 87 -2.85 -0.93 -2.22
N TYR A 88 -2.04 -1.38 -3.16
CA TYR A 88 -2.51 -1.86 -4.47
C TYR A 88 -2.57 -3.39 -4.47
N LEU A 89 -3.45 -3.96 -5.28
CA LEU A 89 -3.46 -5.41 -5.49
C LEU A 89 -2.25 -5.79 -6.33
N LEU A 90 -2.02 -5.08 -7.44
CA LEU A 90 -0.87 -5.18 -8.31
C LEU A 90 -0.20 -3.82 -8.46
N SER A 91 1.11 -3.80 -8.71
CA SER A 91 1.83 -2.55 -8.95
C SER A 91 1.27 -1.77 -10.14
N THR A 92 0.72 -2.44 -11.16
CA THR A 92 0.16 -1.85 -12.39
C THR A 92 -1.27 -1.34 -12.25
N ASP A 93 -1.90 -1.48 -11.09
CA ASP A 93 -3.24 -0.98 -10.88
C ASP A 93 -3.23 0.55 -10.90
N LEU A 94 -4.21 1.15 -11.60
CA LEU A 94 -4.32 2.61 -11.71
C LEU A 94 -4.84 3.29 -10.43
N SER A 95 -5.39 2.50 -9.51
CA SER A 95 -5.97 2.97 -8.25
C SER A 95 -5.64 2.01 -7.12
N PRO A 96 -5.31 2.53 -5.93
CA PRO A 96 -5.14 1.70 -4.75
C PRO A 96 -6.46 1.06 -4.33
N GLN A 97 -6.37 -0.11 -3.70
CA GLN A 97 -7.50 -0.78 -3.06
C GLN A 97 -7.87 -0.13 -1.73
N ASP A 98 -6.86 0.37 -1.01
CA ASP A 98 -7.04 1.05 0.27
C ASP A 98 -5.90 2.06 0.50
N SER A 99 -6.11 2.98 1.45
CA SER A 99 -5.12 3.96 1.86
C SER A 99 -5.20 4.29 3.35
N THR A 100 -4.05 4.48 3.98
CA THR A 100 -3.95 4.85 5.40
C THR A 100 -3.10 6.10 5.55
N LEU A 101 -3.64 7.12 6.22
CA LEU A 101 -2.86 8.31 6.59
C LEU A 101 -1.84 7.95 7.67
N LEU A 102 -0.61 8.46 7.54
CA LEU A 102 0.42 8.29 8.59
C LEU A 102 -0.03 8.90 9.93
N ALA A 103 -0.82 9.97 9.88
CA ALA A 103 -1.39 10.59 11.07
C ALA A 103 -2.40 9.69 11.80
N ASP A 104 -2.95 8.66 11.15
CA ASP A 104 -3.85 7.69 11.77
C ASP A 104 -3.11 6.48 12.33
N ILE A 105 -1.81 6.34 12.07
CA ILE A 105 -0.98 5.28 12.63
C ILE A 105 -0.60 5.67 14.06
N VAL A 106 -1.01 4.85 15.01
CA VAL A 106 -0.71 5.04 16.44
C VAL A 106 0.46 4.20 16.91
N GLU A 107 0.76 3.10 16.21
CA GLU A 107 1.83 2.18 16.61
C GLU A 107 2.45 1.48 15.40
N VAL A 108 3.78 1.29 15.45
CA VAL A 108 4.54 0.50 14.47
C VAL A 108 5.53 -0.39 15.22
N GLY A 109 5.28 -1.69 15.19
CA GLY A 109 6.03 -2.67 15.98
C GLY A 109 6.56 -3.84 15.15
N SER A 110 7.51 -4.57 15.73
CA SER A 110 8.05 -5.79 15.12
C SER A 110 7.22 -7.01 15.57
N LEU A 111 7.08 -8.01 14.70
CA LEU A 111 6.45 -9.29 15.03
C LEU A 111 7.48 -10.43 14.98
N PRO A 112 7.21 -11.56 15.65
CA PRO A 112 7.98 -12.78 15.45
C PRO A 112 8.05 -13.15 13.97
N SER A 113 9.22 -13.57 13.50
CA SER A 113 9.33 -14.17 12.17
C SER A 113 8.66 -15.55 12.19
N TYR A 114 8.06 -15.95 11.08
CA TYR A 114 7.46 -17.26 10.91
C TYR A 114 8.02 -17.93 9.67
N THR A 115 7.87 -19.24 9.59
CA THR A 115 8.27 -20.02 8.43
C THR A 115 7.03 -20.40 7.64
N ARG A 116 7.02 -20.15 6.32
CA ARG A 116 5.95 -20.60 5.41
C ARG A 116 6.39 -21.86 4.68
N GLU A 117 5.56 -22.33 3.74
CA GLU A 117 5.86 -23.47 2.86
C GLU A 117 7.32 -23.41 2.35
N PHE A 118 7.93 -24.59 2.19
CA PHE A 118 9.31 -24.74 1.72
C PHE A 118 10.40 -24.15 2.64
N ASP A 119 10.12 -23.99 3.93
CA ASP A 119 11.08 -23.52 4.96
C ASP A 119 11.55 -22.06 4.74
N GLU A 120 10.77 -21.28 4.00
CA GLU A 120 11.08 -19.86 3.76
C GLU A 120 10.74 -19.02 4.99
N THR A 121 11.73 -18.31 5.53
CA THR A 121 11.57 -17.45 6.71
C THR A 121 11.01 -16.10 6.29
N HIS A 122 9.87 -15.73 6.88
CA HIS A 122 9.23 -14.43 6.72
C HIS A 122 9.48 -13.56 7.95
N HIS A 123 10.06 -12.39 7.72
CA HIS A 123 10.23 -11.33 8.71
C HIS A 123 8.98 -10.47 8.76
N CYS A 124 8.55 -10.09 9.96
CA CYS A 124 7.23 -9.51 10.17
C CYS A 124 7.26 -8.22 11.00
N PHE A 125 6.32 -7.34 10.72
CA PHE A 125 6.02 -6.14 11.49
C PHE A 125 4.53 -5.85 11.44
N TYR A 126 4.05 -4.92 12.28
CA TYR A 126 2.68 -4.44 12.22
C TYR A 126 2.59 -2.92 12.24
N ILE A 127 1.45 -2.45 11.74
CA ILE A 127 1.00 -1.06 11.78
C ILE A 127 -0.38 -1.09 12.44
N LEU A 128 -0.55 -0.36 13.54
CA LEU A 128 -1.84 -0.19 14.21
C LEU A 128 -2.40 1.19 13.90
N THR A 129 -3.65 1.24 13.45
CA THR A 129 -4.37 2.50 13.23
C THR A 129 -5.16 2.91 14.47
N ARG A 130 -5.52 4.20 14.54
CA ARG A 130 -6.35 4.78 15.60
C ARG A 130 -7.71 4.08 15.74
N GLN A 131 -8.22 3.49 14.67
CA GLN A 131 -9.49 2.76 14.65
C GLN A 131 -9.38 1.32 15.17
N GLY A 132 -8.18 0.88 15.58
CA GLY A 132 -7.94 -0.49 16.05
C GLY A 132 -7.71 -1.51 14.93
N LEU A 133 -7.55 -1.05 13.68
CA LEU A 133 -7.15 -1.93 12.58
C LEU A 133 -5.64 -2.15 12.63
N ARG A 134 -5.23 -3.40 12.71
CA ARG A 134 -3.83 -3.82 12.66
C ARG A 134 -3.53 -4.45 11.30
N PHE A 135 -2.65 -3.83 10.55
CA PHE A 135 -2.04 -4.44 9.39
C PHE A 135 -0.81 -5.21 9.85
N GLU A 136 -0.80 -6.51 9.66
CA GLU A 136 0.41 -7.31 9.78
C GLU A 136 1.05 -7.43 8.41
N CYS A 137 2.35 -7.20 8.34
CA CYS A 137 3.11 -7.16 7.10
C CYS A 137 4.28 -8.12 7.20
N SER A 138 4.53 -8.89 6.14
CA SER A 138 5.66 -9.81 6.06
C SER A 138 6.42 -9.75 4.74
N SER A 139 7.69 -10.11 4.81
CA SER A 139 8.56 -10.28 3.65
C SER A 139 9.68 -11.27 3.97
N THR A 140 10.17 -11.95 2.94
CA THR A 140 11.31 -12.86 3.00
C THR A 140 12.64 -12.11 3.11
N SER A 141 12.63 -10.79 2.85
CA SER A 141 13.80 -9.91 2.99
C SER A 141 13.77 -9.15 4.31
N LYS A 142 14.69 -9.52 5.23
CA LYS A 142 14.90 -8.79 6.48
C LYS A 142 15.20 -7.31 6.25
N THR A 143 16.06 -7.01 5.29
CA THR A 143 16.45 -5.64 4.96
C THR A 143 15.26 -4.81 4.49
N GLN A 144 14.33 -5.42 3.75
CA GLN A 144 13.10 -4.73 3.33
C GLN A 144 12.23 -4.38 4.55
N VAL A 145 12.01 -5.34 5.46
CA VAL A 145 11.25 -5.12 6.71
C VAL A 145 11.91 -4.04 7.58
N ASP A 146 13.22 -4.12 7.77
CA ASP A 146 13.98 -3.15 8.56
C ASP A 146 13.89 -1.74 7.93
N SER A 147 13.87 -1.64 6.59
CA SER A 147 13.67 -0.37 5.87
C SER A 147 12.28 0.22 6.11
N TRP A 148 11.21 -0.60 6.00
CA TRP A 148 9.85 -0.18 6.29
C TRP A 148 9.68 0.29 7.74
N LEU A 149 10.18 -0.49 8.71
CA LEU A 149 10.16 -0.14 10.12
C LEU A 149 10.88 1.18 10.40
N SER A 150 12.05 1.39 9.80
CA SER A 150 12.85 2.61 9.97
C SER A 150 12.07 3.84 9.49
N VAL A 151 11.55 3.78 8.26
CA VAL A 151 10.84 4.92 7.66
C VAL A 151 9.53 5.21 8.39
N LEU A 152 8.70 4.20 8.66
CA LEU A 152 7.42 4.39 9.32
C LEU A 152 7.58 4.92 10.76
N ARG A 153 8.54 4.40 11.53
CA ARG A 153 8.81 4.90 12.88
C ARG A 153 9.33 6.33 12.87
N HIS A 154 10.12 6.70 11.86
CA HIS A 154 10.57 8.08 11.72
C HIS A 154 9.38 9.01 11.46
N ASP A 155 8.51 8.66 10.53
CA ASP A 155 7.44 9.56 10.07
C ASP A 155 6.24 9.64 11.02
N CYS A 156 5.88 8.52 11.67
CA CYS A 156 4.77 8.51 12.64
C CYS A 156 5.14 9.21 13.96
N ARG A 157 6.43 9.50 14.20
CA ARG A 157 6.87 10.27 15.39
C ARG A 157 6.67 11.79 15.25
N PHE A 158 6.36 12.30 14.05
CA PHE A 158 6.14 13.73 13.83
C PHE A 158 4.66 14.12 14.00
N VAL A 159 4.16 14.09 15.23
CA VAL A 159 3.08 14.99 15.67
C VAL A 159 3.38 15.45 17.09
N PRO A 160 3.87 16.70 17.24
CA PRO A 160 3.05 17.66 17.96
C PRO A 160 2.86 18.92 17.13
N GLU A 161 1.60 19.25 16.87
CA GLU A 161 1.19 20.62 16.58
C GLU A 161 1.72 21.50 17.72
N GLU A 162 2.70 22.36 17.43
CA GLU A 162 3.11 23.42 18.35
C GLU A 162 1.88 24.29 18.59
N ARG A 163 1.18 24.05 19.71
CA ARG A 163 0.28 25.04 20.28
C ARG A 163 1.14 26.23 20.63
N LEU A 164 1.14 27.23 19.76
CA LEU A 164 1.66 28.56 20.06
C LEU A 164 1.10 28.97 21.43
N PRO A 165 1.93 29.41 22.38
CA PRO A 165 1.43 29.90 23.64
C PRO A 165 0.61 31.14 23.36
N ASP A 166 -0.69 31.06 23.60
CA ASP A 166 -1.58 32.22 23.61
C ASP A 166 -1.02 33.23 24.60
N GLY A 167 -0.41 34.29 24.05
CA GLY A 167 -0.03 35.47 24.79
C GLY A 167 -1.30 36.11 25.33
N SER A 168 -1.54 35.94 26.63
CA SER A 168 -2.49 36.76 27.38
C SER A 168 -1.74 37.49 28.48
N SER A 169 -1.22 38.64 28.04
CA SER A 169 -1.04 39.92 28.73
C SER A 169 -1.39 40.01 30.22
N GLU A 170 -0.42 40.59 30.93
CA GLU A 170 -0.50 41.22 32.24
C GLU A 170 -1.84 41.92 32.54
N THR A 171 -2.39 41.65 33.72
CA THR A 171 -3.15 42.65 34.46
C THR A 171 -2.42 42.96 35.74
N ALA A 172 -1.74 44.10 35.73
CA ALA A 172 -1.22 44.77 36.91
C ALA A 172 -2.38 45.09 37.86
N GLY A 173 -2.16 44.86 39.16
CA GLY A 173 -3.06 45.34 40.20
C GLY A 173 -2.90 46.84 40.45
N VAL A 174 -4.02 47.53 40.62
CA VAL A 174 -4.31 48.81 41.31
C VAL A 174 -5.86 48.86 41.30
N ASP A 175 -6.69 49.04 42.34
CA ASP A 175 -6.64 49.51 43.74
C ASP A 175 -7.50 48.60 44.63
#